data_AF-A0A7S0WA06-F1
#
_entry.id   AF-A0A7S0WA06-F1
#
_cell.length_a   1.000
_cell.length_b   1.000
_cell.length_c   1.000
_cell.angle_alpha   90.00
_cell.angle_beta   90.00
_cell.angle_gamma   90.00
#
_symmetry.space_group_name_H-M   'P 1'
#
loop_
_entity.id
_entity.type
_entity.pdbx_description
1 polymer ?
#
loop_
_entity_poly.entity_id
_entity_poly.type
_entity_poly.pdbx_seq_one_letter_code
_entity_poly.pdbx_strand_id
1 'polypeptide(L)'
;ATNTVPELTCAAFDESERRLVVGWSQGSVQVYNFSNGSLLNNLLGETTASVSSIAHAAYTKGKGDHRHLLLAAFDDGVVLQWPSKIPSRDCPPARRMEAPGWMGADLAD
;
A
#
# COMPACT_ATOMS: atom_id res chain seq x y z
N ALA A 1 2.48 -2.19 -29.37
CA ALA A 1 2.79 -1.88 -27.97
C ALA A 1 3.53 -3.08 -27.38
N THR A 2 4.75 -2.90 -26.90
CA THR A 2 5.46 -3.94 -26.15
C THR A 2 4.67 -4.19 -24.87
N ASN A 3 4.19 -5.42 -24.69
CA ASN A 3 3.42 -5.83 -23.52
C ASN A 3 4.40 -6.01 -22.34
N THR A 4 4.91 -4.90 -21.82
CA THR A 4 5.85 -4.91 -20.70
C THR A 4 5.04 -5.00 -19.42
N VAL A 5 5.24 -6.09 -18.67
CA VAL A 5 4.72 -6.22 -17.32
C VAL A 5 5.30 -5.08 -16.48
N PRO A 6 4.46 -4.37 -15.69
CA PRO A 6 4.92 -3.31 -14.79
C PRO A 6 5.98 -3.83 -13.82
N GLU A 7 6.92 -2.96 -13.43
CA GLU A 7 7.99 -3.33 -12.51
C GLU A 7 7.46 -3.51 -11.10
N LEU A 8 7.96 -4.53 -10.40
CA LEU A 8 7.74 -4.73 -8.98
C LEU A 8 8.78 -3.91 -8.21
N THR A 9 8.32 -2.94 -7.43
CA THR A 9 9.20 -1.94 -6.81
C THR A 9 9.47 -2.22 -5.34
N CYS A 10 8.51 -2.84 -4.64
CA CYS A 10 8.65 -3.19 -3.23
C CYS A 10 7.74 -4.36 -2.84
N ALA A 11 8.09 -5.02 -1.73
CA ALA A 11 7.27 -6.06 -1.14
C ALA A 11 7.47 -6.15 0.39
N ALA A 12 6.44 -6.57 1.11
CA ALA A 12 6.48 -6.78 2.55
C ALA A 12 5.47 -7.86 2.98
N PHE A 13 5.71 -8.50 4.12
CA PHE A 13 4.72 -9.39 4.74
C PHE A 13 3.66 -8.60 5.53
N ASP A 14 2.47 -9.19 5.66
CA ASP A 14 1.48 -8.74 6.64
C ASP A 14 1.82 -9.19 8.07
N GLU A 15 1.01 -8.80 9.07
CA GLU A 15 1.22 -9.23 10.48
C GLU A 15 1.31 -10.73 10.68
N SER A 16 0.67 -11.50 9.80
CA SER A 16 0.52 -12.93 9.97
C SER A 16 1.66 -13.70 9.33
N GLU A 17 2.51 -13.01 8.56
CA GLU A 17 3.59 -13.57 7.74
C GLU A 17 3.08 -14.64 6.74
N ARG A 18 1.79 -14.61 6.41
CA ARG A 18 1.15 -15.55 5.46
C ARG A 18 0.76 -14.88 4.16
N ARG A 19 0.74 -13.54 4.14
CA ARG A 19 0.42 -12.78 2.94
C ARG A 19 1.59 -11.91 2.55
N LEU A 20 1.93 -11.95 1.26
CA LEU A 20 2.90 -11.05 0.67
C LEU A 20 2.16 -9.89 0.04
N VAL A 21 2.45 -8.68 0.47
CA VAL A 21 1.96 -7.44 -0.14
C VAL A 21 3.03 -6.93 -1.09
N VAL A 22 2.63 -6.58 -2.29
CA VAL A 22 3.52 -6.15 -3.39
C VAL A 22 3.06 -4.80 -3.92
N GLY A 23 4.02 -3.91 -4.14
CA GLY A 23 3.84 -2.61 -4.78
C GLY A 23 4.43 -2.61 -6.18
N TRP A 24 3.76 -1.94 -7.10
CA TRP A 24 4.12 -1.89 -8.51
C TRP A 24 4.43 -0.46 -8.97
N SER A 25 5.21 -0.33 -10.03
CA SER A 25 5.61 0.96 -10.61
C SER A 25 4.45 1.79 -11.18
N GLN A 26 3.26 1.19 -11.32
CA GLN A 26 2.04 1.82 -11.83
C GLN A 26 0.99 2.10 -10.74
N GLY A 27 1.39 2.07 -9.47
CA GLY A 27 0.53 2.40 -8.33
C GLY A 27 -0.40 1.29 -7.86
N SER A 28 -0.34 0.11 -8.49
CA SER A 28 -1.07 -1.05 -7.99
C SER A 28 -0.44 -1.55 -6.69
N VAL A 29 -1.27 -1.97 -5.75
CA VAL A 29 -0.86 -2.70 -4.54
C VAL A 29 -1.66 -4.00 -4.47
N GLN A 30 -0.98 -5.13 -4.39
CA GLN A 30 -1.60 -6.45 -4.45
C GLN A 30 -1.20 -7.31 -3.28
N VAL A 31 -2.11 -8.19 -2.85
CA VAL A 31 -1.89 -9.12 -1.74
C VAL A 31 -1.98 -10.54 -2.26
N TYR A 32 -0.93 -11.31 -2.01
CA TYR A 32 -0.80 -12.70 -2.39
C TYR A 32 -0.82 -13.59 -1.16
N ASN A 33 -1.35 -14.79 -1.32
CA ASN A 33 -1.07 -15.89 -0.41
C ASN A 33 0.38 -16.32 -0.66
N PHE A 34 1.23 -16.19 0.36
CA PHE A 34 2.65 -16.48 0.20
C PHE A 34 2.94 -17.96 -0.05
N SER A 35 2.15 -18.88 0.52
CA SER A 35 2.46 -20.32 0.46
C SER A 35 2.12 -20.96 -0.88
N ASN A 36 1.12 -20.44 -1.60
CA ASN A 36 0.66 -21.01 -2.87
C ASN A 36 0.68 -20.03 -4.05
N GLY A 37 1.08 -18.77 -3.83
CA GLY A 37 1.21 -17.76 -4.86
C GLY A 37 -0.12 -17.22 -5.41
N SER A 38 -1.27 -17.56 -4.82
CA SER A 38 -2.55 -17.06 -5.31
C SER A 38 -2.72 -15.57 -5.01
N LEU A 39 -3.18 -14.81 -6.00
CA LEU A 39 -3.60 -13.42 -5.79
C LEU A 39 -4.88 -13.42 -4.96
N LEU A 40 -4.83 -12.83 -3.77
CA LEU A 40 -5.96 -12.73 -2.85
C LEU A 40 -6.71 -11.42 -3.06
N ASN A 41 -5.99 -10.30 -3.18
CA ASN A 41 -6.58 -8.97 -3.22
C ASN A 41 -5.84 -8.03 -4.16
N ASN A 42 -6.60 -7.12 -4.77
CA ASN A 42 -6.14 -5.92 -5.42
C ASN A 42 -6.59 -4.71 -4.57
N LEU A 43 -5.64 -4.01 -3.97
CA LEU A 43 -5.95 -2.87 -3.11
C LEU A 43 -6.11 -1.64 -4.00
N LEU A 44 -7.34 -1.12 -4.05
CA LEU A 44 -7.69 -0.03 -4.95
C LEU A 44 -7.04 1.27 -4.46
N GLY A 45 -6.39 1.98 -5.36
CA GLY A 45 -5.87 3.33 -5.15
C GLY A 45 -6.06 4.14 -6.42
N GLU A 46 -6.33 5.44 -6.30
CA GLU A 46 -6.53 6.33 -7.45
C GLU A 46 -5.19 6.87 -8.01
N THR A 47 -4.07 6.62 -7.34
CA THR A 47 -2.75 7.03 -7.83
C THR A 47 -2.19 6.01 -8.81
N THR A 48 -1.54 6.53 -9.85
CA THR A 48 -0.78 5.76 -10.84
C THR A 48 0.73 5.88 -10.63
N ALA A 49 1.16 6.63 -9.61
CA ALA A 49 2.57 6.79 -9.27
C ALA A 49 3.16 5.46 -8.76
N SER A 50 4.47 5.31 -8.90
CA SER A 50 5.17 4.12 -8.42
C SER A 50 5.07 3.98 -6.91
N VAL A 51 4.85 2.75 -6.43
CA VAL A 51 4.84 2.45 -4.99
C VAL A 51 6.28 2.37 -4.51
N SER A 52 6.71 3.29 -3.66
CA SER A 52 8.08 3.34 -3.16
C SER A 52 8.30 2.48 -1.92
N SER A 53 7.26 2.29 -1.11
CA SER A 53 7.38 1.51 0.13
C SER A 53 6.05 0.94 0.57
N ILE A 54 6.11 -0.25 1.18
CA ILE A 54 5.00 -0.86 1.90
C ILE A 54 5.42 -1.05 3.36
N ALA A 55 4.53 -0.71 4.28
CA ALA A 55 4.74 -0.93 5.70
C ALA A 55 3.51 -1.56 6.35
N HIS A 56 3.77 -2.46 7.28
CA HIS A 56 2.78 -2.90 8.25
C HIS A 56 3.01 -2.15 9.56
N ALA A 57 1.93 -1.63 10.13
CA ALA A 57 1.98 -0.92 11.40
C ALA A 57 1.00 -1.52 12.39
N ALA A 58 1.48 -1.87 13.58
CA ALA A 58 0.67 -2.22 14.73
C ALA A 58 0.65 -1.04 15.71
N TYR A 59 -0.53 -0.60 16.13
CA TYR A 59 -0.65 0.43 17.16
C TYR A 59 -1.81 0.10 18.10
N THR A 60 -1.70 0.55 19.34
CA THR A 60 -2.75 0.35 20.35
C THR A 60 -3.57 1.63 20.49
N LYS A 61 -4.89 1.51 20.37
CA LYS A 61 -5.83 2.60 20.65
C LYS A 61 -6.47 2.39 22.03
N GLY A 62 -5.98 3.09 23.05
CA GLY A 62 -6.49 2.95 24.43
C GLY A 62 -6.07 1.62 25.09
N LYS A 63 -6.82 1.13 26.09
CA LYS A 63 -6.52 -0.15 26.75
C LYS A 63 -7.05 -1.32 25.91
N GLY A 64 -6.18 -1.94 25.11
CA GLY A 64 -6.39 -3.28 24.55
C GLY A 64 -6.90 -3.39 23.10
N ASP A 65 -7.26 -2.28 22.43
CA ASP A 65 -7.58 -2.32 20.99
C ASP A 65 -6.29 -2.25 20.17
N HIS A 66 -5.72 -3.42 19.85
CA HIS A 66 -4.59 -3.54 18.93
C HIS A 66 -5.09 -3.49 17.49
N ARG A 67 -4.66 -2.46 16.77
CA ARG A 67 -4.99 -2.29 15.35
C ARG A 67 -3.77 -2.50 14.51
N HIS A 68 -4.01 -3.18 13.40
CA HIS A 68 -3.01 -3.42 12.39
C HIS A 68 -3.42 -2.78 11.08
N LEU A 69 -2.49 -2.04 10.51
CA LEU A 69 -2.66 -1.28 9.29
C LEU A 69 -1.64 -1.72 8.25
N LEU A 70 -2.08 -1.67 7.00
CA LEU A 70 -1.20 -1.72 5.85
C LEU A 70 -1.10 -0.31 5.28
N LEU A 71 0.12 0.12 4.99
CA LEU A 71 0.44 1.42 4.41
C LEU A 71 1.21 1.20 3.11
N ALA A 72 0.85 1.95 2.07
CA ALA A 72 1.64 2.08 0.85
C ALA A 72 1.97 3.54 0.62
N ALA A 73 3.24 3.85 0.44
CA ALA A 73 3.74 5.17 0.08
C ALA A 73 4.09 5.20 -1.41
N PHE A 74 3.82 6.34 -2.05
CA PHE A 74 3.94 6.53 -3.48
C PHE A 74 4.88 7.71 -3.78
N ASP A 75 5.50 7.69 -4.96
CA ASP A 75 6.48 8.71 -5.38
C ASP A 75 5.87 10.11 -5.55
N ASP A 76 4.54 10.22 -5.69
CA ASP A 76 3.79 11.48 -5.76
C ASP A 76 3.50 12.10 -4.38
N GLY A 77 4.05 11.53 -3.30
CA GLY A 77 3.84 12.00 -1.94
C GLY A 77 2.50 11.56 -1.33
N VAL A 78 1.76 10.67 -2.00
CA VAL A 78 0.57 10.04 -1.45
C VAL A 78 0.95 8.89 -0.53
N VAL A 79 0.21 8.72 0.56
CA VAL A 79 0.21 7.51 1.37
C VAL A 79 -1.22 7.00 1.49
N LEU A 80 -1.44 5.73 1.15
CA LEU A 80 -2.71 5.05 1.29
C LEU A 80 -2.65 4.04 2.43
N GLN A 81 -3.77 3.93 3.15
CA GLN A 81 -3.92 3.08 4.31
C GLN A 81 -5.08 2.11 4.11
N TRP A 82 -4.87 0.84 4.44
CA TRP A 82 -5.90 -0.18 4.55
C TRP A 82 -5.91 -0.82 5.93
N PRO A 83 -7.04 -1.39 6.38
CA PRO A 83 -7.02 -2.34 7.48
C PRO A 83 -6.17 -3.54 7.07
N SER A 84 -5.35 -4.09 7.97
CA SER A 84 -4.52 -5.25 7.63
C SER A 84 -5.37 -6.49 7.27
N LYS A 85 -6.51 -6.67 7.95
CA LYS A 85 -7.52 -7.66 7.56
C LYS A 85 -8.36 -7.13 6.39
N ILE A 86 -7.87 -7.35 5.18
CA ILE A 86 -8.55 -6.97 3.94
C ILE A 86 -9.89 -7.71 3.80
N PRO A 87 -11.03 -7.00 3.72
CA PRO A 87 -12.37 -7.61 3.74
C PRO A 87 -12.84 -8.16 2.39
N SER A 88 -12.31 -7.65 1.27
CA SER A 88 -12.76 -8.00 -0.08
C SER A 88 -11.60 -8.02 -1.06
N ARG A 89 -11.76 -8.75 -2.18
CA ARG A 89 -10.75 -8.82 -3.25
C ARG A 89 -10.33 -7.44 -3.73
N ASP A 90 -11.31 -6.60 -4.04
CA ASP A 90 -11.08 -5.20 -4.43
C ASP A 90 -11.39 -4.33 -3.21
N CYS A 91 -10.35 -3.84 -2.53
CA CYS A 91 -10.51 -3.10 -1.28
C CYS A 91 -10.07 -1.64 -1.44
N PRO A 92 -10.98 -0.66 -1.29
CA PRO A 92 -10.61 0.75 -1.28
C PRO A 92 -9.80 1.11 -0.02
N PRO A 93 -9.02 2.20 -0.05
CA PRO A 93 -8.23 2.63 1.08
C PRO A 93 -9.17 3.21 2.15
N ALA A 94 -8.90 2.87 3.40
CA ALA A 94 -9.60 3.46 4.55
C ALA A 94 -9.18 4.91 4.79
N ARG A 95 -7.99 5.31 4.33
CA ARG A 95 -7.50 6.68 4.40
C ARG A 95 -6.51 6.96 3.29
N ARG A 96 -6.58 8.18 2.77
CA ARG A 96 -5.58 8.80 1.91
C ARG A 96 -4.93 9.95 2.67
N MET A 97 -3.61 10.00 2.63
CA MET A 97 -2.79 11.06 3.20
C MET A 97 -1.98 11.65 2.06
N GLU A 98 -1.89 12.97 2.01
CA GLU A 98 -1.16 13.70 0.97
C GLU A 98 -0.07 14.52 1.63
N ALA A 99 1.00 14.78 0.86
CA ALA A 99 1.99 15.74 1.26
C ALA A 99 1.31 17.08 1.62
N PRO A 100 1.69 17.71 2.73
CA PRO A 100 1.10 18.98 3.12
C PRO A 100 1.45 20.06 2.09
N GLY A 101 0.53 20.99 1.84
CA GLY A 101 0.69 21.97 0.74
C GLY A 101 1.88 22.92 0.82
N TRP A 102 2.58 23.00 1.96
CA TRP A 102 3.84 23.75 2.07
C TRP A 102 5.05 22.96 1.56
N MET A 103 4.93 21.64 1.41
CA MET A 103 6.00 20.78 0.89
C MET A 103 6.09 20.93 -0.63
N GLY A 104 7.21 21.45 -1.11
CA GLY A 104 7.43 21.76 -2.53
C GLY A 104 7.13 23.22 -2.92
N ALA A 105 6.58 24.04 -2.02
CA ALA A 105 6.39 25.48 -2.25
C ALA A 105 7.71 26.25 -2.35
N ASP A 106 8.78 25.75 -1.70
CA ASP A 106 10.12 26.36 -1.70
C ASP A 106 11.01 25.89 -2.86
N LEU A 107 10.52 25.06 -3.78
CA LEU A 107 11.26 24.60 -4.97
C LEU A 107 10.85 25.35 -6.25
N ALA A 108 9.98 26.35 -6.11
CA ALA A 108 9.50 27.20 -7.20
C ALA A 108 10.11 28.61 -7.09
N ASP A 109 11.43 28.71 -7.13
CA ASP A 109 12.19 29.94 -7.38
C ASP A 109 13.21 29.71 -8.52
#